data_AF-A0A2A4R7X3-F1
#
_entry.id   AF-A0A2A4R7X3-F1
#
_cell.length_a   1.000
_cell.length_b   1.000
_cell.length_c   1.000
_cell.angle_alpha   90.00
_cell.angle_beta   90.00
_cell.angle_gamma   90.00
#
_symmetry.space_group_name_H-M   'P 1'
#
loop_
_entity.id
_entity.type
_entity.pdbx_description
1 polymer ?
#
loop_
_entity_poly.entity_id
_entity_poly.type
_entity_poly.pdbx_seq_one_letter_code
_entity_poly.pdbx_strand_id
1 'polypeptide(L)'
;MAVNILFVEYENLINSQAVKLLEASRAVAFTVVNSPEAIPEALRKNSYSHIVCNLKSEDLACASLKSLPSSIPVLVICDNADVVDLTEVHVSVIQKPLTYKILFDFIAKKSIISDATLEKYAMGDQDFIDQMKQLIIEEFEDNLEKIPSYLTAENFKAVKSNMHQLIGKFAMLEMEEAHDLSKSIDRNILNDSKTEIPHVHHVLFDVEIALSQLKRSA
;
A
#
# COMPACT_ATOMS: atom_id res chain seq x y z
N MET A 1 -8.19 0.39 -7.07
CA MET A 1 -7.27 0.00 -8.16
C MET A 1 -6.11 -0.72 -7.51
N ALA A 2 -5.93 -2.00 -7.82
CA ALA A 2 -4.88 -2.83 -7.25
C ALA A 2 -3.51 -2.14 -7.34
N VAL A 3 -2.73 -2.24 -6.27
CA VAL A 3 -1.42 -1.59 -6.21
C VAL A 3 -0.49 -2.23 -7.25
N ASN A 4 -0.07 -1.42 -8.25
CA ASN A 4 0.91 -1.80 -9.26
C ASN A 4 2.00 -0.73 -9.32
N ILE A 5 3.23 -1.09 -8.97
CA ILE A 5 4.33 -0.13 -8.78
C ILE A 5 5.34 -0.24 -9.91
N LEU A 6 5.67 0.88 -10.53
CA LEU A 6 6.82 0.97 -11.45
C LEU A 6 8.07 1.36 -10.66
N PHE A 7 9.06 0.48 -10.64
CA PHE A 7 10.39 0.73 -10.10
C PHE A 7 11.32 1.20 -11.19
N VAL A 8 12.06 2.28 -10.91
CA VAL A 8 13.07 2.83 -11.79
C VAL A 8 14.41 2.74 -11.06
N GLU A 9 15.30 1.86 -11.52
CA GLU A 9 16.56 1.58 -10.85
C GLU A 9 17.71 1.56 -11.84
N TYR A 10 18.77 2.32 -11.58
CA TYR A 10 19.99 2.20 -12.37
C TYR A 10 20.73 0.92 -12.00
N GLU A 11 21.11 0.16 -13.02
CA GLU A 11 21.70 -1.18 -12.96
C GLU A 11 20.68 -2.26 -12.59
N ASN A 12 20.84 -3.46 -13.18
CA ASN A 12 20.04 -4.67 -12.91
C ASN A 12 20.25 -5.17 -11.47
N LEU A 13 20.09 -4.29 -10.49
CA LEU A 13 20.12 -4.58 -9.08
C LEU A 13 18.77 -5.22 -8.73
N ILE A 14 18.66 -6.49 -9.11
CA ILE A 14 17.85 -7.51 -8.40
C ILE A 14 18.11 -7.45 -6.87
N ASN A 15 19.14 -6.69 -6.44
CA ASN A 15 19.53 -6.46 -5.07
C ASN A 15 19.05 -5.16 -4.40
N SER A 16 18.28 -4.28 -5.06
CA SER A 16 17.73 -3.09 -4.43
C SER A 16 16.93 -3.43 -3.18
N GLN A 17 17.19 -2.70 -2.09
CA GLN A 17 16.46 -2.92 -0.83
C GLN A 17 14.96 -2.69 -1.03
N ALA A 18 14.55 -1.81 -1.94
CA ALA A 18 13.14 -1.56 -2.25
C ALA A 18 12.46 -2.77 -2.91
N VAL A 19 13.11 -3.32 -3.94
CA VAL A 19 12.63 -4.52 -4.65
C VAL A 19 12.64 -5.72 -3.71
N LYS A 20 13.70 -5.91 -2.90
CA LYS A 20 13.74 -6.96 -1.87
C LYS A 20 12.62 -6.85 -0.84
N LEU A 21 12.29 -5.63 -0.40
CA LEU A 21 11.23 -5.41 0.58
C LEU A 21 9.86 -5.77 0.00
N LEU A 22 9.64 -5.58 -1.30
CA LEU A 22 8.40 -5.98 -1.99
C LEU A 22 8.40 -7.45 -2.45
N GLU A 23 9.54 -7.99 -2.87
CA GLU A 23 9.69 -9.42 -3.15
C GLU A 23 9.48 -10.25 -1.89
N ALA A 24 9.94 -9.74 -0.73
CA ALA A 24 9.65 -10.35 0.56
C ALA A 24 8.16 -10.30 0.91
N SER A 25 7.44 -9.26 0.48
CA SER A 25 6.00 -9.17 0.69
C SER A 25 5.20 -10.05 -0.29
N ARG A 26 5.77 -10.39 -1.47
CA ARG A 26 5.14 -11.19 -2.57
C ARG A 26 3.74 -10.72 -3.02
N ALA A 27 3.27 -9.58 -2.52
CA ALA A 27 1.85 -9.21 -2.53
C ALA A 27 1.53 -8.00 -3.41
N VAL A 28 2.56 -7.28 -3.89
CA VAL A 28 2.39 -6.10 -4.74
C VAL A 28 2.90 -6.40 -6.14
N ALA A 29 2.07 -6.18 -7.16
CA ALA A 29 2.54 -6.26 -8.53
C ALA A 29 3.54 -5.13 -8.78
N PHE A 30 4.69 -5.45 -9.35
CA PHE A 30 5.67 -4.45 -9.70
C PHE A 30 6.39 -4.78 -11.00
N THR A 31 6.80 -3.72 -11.70
CA THR A 31 7.67 -3.79 -12.87
C THR A 31 8.93 -3.01 -12.57
N VAL A 32 10.09 -3.56 -12.90
CA VAL A 32 11.37 -2.83 -12.81
C VAL A 32 11.79 -2.38 -14.21
N VAL A 33 12.19 -1.11 -14.33
CA VAL A 33 12.85 -0.56 -15.51
C VAL A 33 14.20 0.03 -15.12
N ASN A 34 15.16 -0.04 -16.03
CA ASN A 34 16.56 0.20 -15.70
C ASN A 34 17.03 1.65 -15.89
N SER A 35 16.11 2.56 -16.27
CA SER A 35 16.41 3.99 -16.34
C SER A 35 15.13 4.84 -16.40
N PRO A 36 15.19 6.14 -16.01
CA PRO A 36 14.06 7.07 -16.12
C PRO A 36 13.53 7.25 -17.55
N GLU A 37 14.36 7.07 -18.56
CA GLU A 37 14.00 7.17 -19.98
C GLU A 37 13.03 6.06 -20.42
N ALA A 38 12.98 4.94 -19.69
CA ALA A 38 12.05 3.84 -19.97
C ALA A 38 10.65 4.06 -19.38
N ILE A 39 10.46 5.05 -18.50
CA ILE A 39 9.17 5.32 -17.85
C ILE A 39 8.04 5.55 -18.87
N PRO A 40 8.19 6.39 -19.91
CA PRO A 40 7.11 6.66 -20.85
C PRO A 40 6.64 5.40 -21.61
N GLU A 41 7.55 4.49 -21.94
CA GLU A 41 7.21 3.23 -22.59
C GLU A 41 6.47 2.29 -21.62
N ALA A 42 6.93 2.20 -20.37
CA ALA A 42 6.26 1.41 -19.34
C ALA A 42 4.83 1.88 -19.10
N LEU A 43 4.62 3.20 -18.94
CA LEU A 43 3.30 3.80 -18.73
C LEU A 43 2.33 3.58 -19.91
N ARG A 44 2.84 3.37 -21.14
CA ARG A 44 2.01 3.02 -22.31
C ARG A 44 1.58 1.56 -22.31
N LYS A 45 2.40 0.66 -21.75
CA LYS A 45 2.15 -0.79 -21.74
C LYS A 45 1.20 -1.20 -20.61
N ASN A 46 1.37 -0.62 -19.43
CA ASN A 46 0.63 -0.99 -18.23
C ASN A 46 0.16 0.25 -17.46
N SER A 47 -0.92 0.10 -16.69
CA SER A 47 -1.34 1.08 -15.71
C SER A 47 -0.60 0.87 -14.38
N TYR A 48 -0.09 1.95 -13.80
CA TYR A 48 0.60 1.92 -12.50
C TYR A 48 -0.10 2.85 -11.52
N SER A 49 -0.20 2.41 -10.27
CA SER A 49 -0.74 3.22 -9.19
C SER A 49 0.32 4.11 -8.56
N HIS A 50 1.60 3.68 -8.57
CA HIS A 50 2.74 4.39 -7.97
C HIS A 50 4.00 4.25 -8.82
N ILE A 51 4.90 5.22 -8.70
CA ILE A 51 6.25 5.15 -9.27
C ILE A 51 7.26 5.34 -8.13
N VAL A 52 8.25 4.46 -8.06
CA VAL A 52 9.37 4.55 -7.11
C VAL A 52 10.68 4.57 -7.88
N CYS A 53 11.44 5.64 -7.74
CA CYS A 53 12.70 5.85 -8.44
C CYS A 53 13.85 5.82 -7.46
N ASN A 54 14.79 4.89 -7.63
CA ASN A 54 16.05 4.85 -6.90
C ASN A 54 17.16 5.39 -7.81
N LEU A 55 17.52 6.66 -7.62
CA LEU A 55 18.35 7.42 -8.55
C LEU A 55 19.57 8.02 -7.85
N LYS A 56 20.63 8.27 -8.61
CA LYS A 56 21.73 9.13 -8.16
C LYS A 56 21.29 10.58 -8.22
N SER A 57 21.89 11.45 -7.40
CA SER A 57 21.50 12.87 -7.36
C SER A 57 21.68 13.60 -8.70
N GLU A 58 22.61 13.13 -9.54
CA GLU A 58 22.86 13.65 -10.89
C GLU A 58 21.74 13.34 -11.90
N ASP A 59 20.99 12.25 -11.70
CA ASP A 59 19.93 11.80 -12.61
C ASP A 59 18.55 12.41 -12.28
N LEU A 60 18.45 13.16 -11.18
CA LEU A 60 17.21 13.79 -10.71
C LEU A 60 16.72 14.90 -11.64
N ALA A 61 17.62 15.46 -12.46
CA ALA A 61 17.28 16.47 -13.47
C ALA A 61 16.66 15.87 -14.76
N CYS A 62 16.47 14.55 -14.85
CA CYS A 62 15.98 13.89 -16.06
C CYS A 62 14.59 14.42 -16.48
N ALA A 63 14.45 14.77 -17.76
CA ALA A 63 13.22 15.29 -18.34
C ALA A 63 12.03 14.32 -18.17
N SER A 64 12.29 13.01 -18.13
CA SER A 64 11.25 12.00 -17.94
C SER A 64 10.52 12.14 -16.61
N LEU A 65 11.22 12.52 -15.53
CA LEU A 65 10.60 12.73 -14.22
C LEU A 65 9.71 13.99 -14.19
N LYS A 66 10.12 15.03 -14.93
CA LYS A 66 9.33 16.27 -15.06
C LYS A 66 8.07 16.09 -15.91
N SER A 67 8.08 15.10 -16.81
CA SER A 67 6.96 14.79 -17.70
C SER A 67 5.96 13.78 -17.14
N LEU A 68 6.08 13.41 -15.85
CA LEU A 68 5.21 12.39 -15.26
C LEU A 68 3.79 12.91 -15.07
N PRO A 69 2.76 12.05 -15.25
CA PRO A 69 1.39 12.42 -14.97
C PRO A 69 1.23 12.82 -13.49
N SER A 70 0.62 13.99 -13.24
CA SER A 70 0.34 14.47 -11.87
C SER A 70 -0.58 13.55 -11.07
N SER A 71 -1.34 12.68 -11.75
CA SER A 71 -2.27 11.72 -11.14
C SER A 71 -1.59 10.47 -10.54
N ILE A 72 -0.29 10.28 -10.76
CA ILE A 72 0.47 9.14 -10.23
C ILE A 72 1.46 9.66 -9.18
N PRO A 73 1.33 9.28 -7.90
CA PRO A 73 2.31 9.64 -6.89
C PRO A 73 3.69 9.05 -7.24
N VAL A 74 4.73 9.85 -7.02
CA VAL A 74 6.12 9.48 -7.31
C VAL A 74 6.97 9.60 -6.04
N LEU A 75 7.72 8.55 -5.70
CA LEU A 75 8.72 8.56 -4.63
C LEU A 75 10.10 8.49 -5.27
N VAL A 76 10.96 9.43 -4.94
CA VAL A 76 12.34 9.46 -5.42
C VAL A 76 13.28 9.28 -4.23
N ILE A 77 14.21 8.34 -4.38
CA ILE A 77 15.17 7.93 -3.36
C ILE A 77 16.55 8.25 -3.92
N CYS A 78 17.31 9.11 -3.24
CA CYS A 78 18.63 9.53 -3.70
C CYS A 78 19.66 9.69 -2.56
N ASP A 79 20.93 9.81 -2.91
CA ASP A 79 22.02 9.93 -1.93
C ASP A 79 22.05 11.30 -1.24
N ASN A 80 21.51 12.34 -1.90
CA ASN A 80 21.41 13.68 -1.37
C ASN A 80 20.09 14.35 -1.83
N ALA A 81 19.21 14.63 -0.87
CA ALA A 81 17.89 15.21 -1.09
C ALA A 81 17.90 16.74 -1.25
N ASP A 82 18.97 17.42 -0.85
CA ASP A 82 19.06 18.89 -0.81
C ASP A 82 19.29 19.54 -2.20
N VAL A 83 19.46 18.74 -3.25
CA VAL A 83 19.94 19.21 -4.56
C VAL A 83 18.82 19.53 -5.55
N VAL A 84 17.56 19.19 -5.26
CA VAL A 84 16.55 19.15 -6.33
C VAL A 84 15.29 19.95 -6.03
N ASP A 85 15.13 21.01 -6.81
CA ASP A 85 13.90 21.76 -6.94
C ASP A 85 12.94 21.00 -7.87
N LEU A 86 12.11 20.12 -7.30
CA LEU A 86 10.99 19.41 -7.98
C LEU A 86 9.63 19.98 -7.57
N THR A 87 9.58 21.27 -7.22
CA THR A 87 8.40 21.97 -6.66
C THR A 87 7.13 21.90 -7.52
N GLU A 88 7.23 21.53 -8.80
CA GLU A 88 6.11 21.45 -9.73
C GLU A 88 5.55 20.02 -9.96
N VAL A 89 6.12 18.98 -9.34
CA VAL A 89 5.71 17.59 -9.55
C VAL A 89 5.22 16.99 -8.23
N HIS A 90 4.21 16.10 -8.26
CA HIS A 90 3.78 15.28 -7.11
C HIS A 90 4.84 14.23 -6.72
N VAL A 91 6.05 14.70 -6.44
CA VAL A 91 7.24 13.90 -6.14
C VAL A 91 7.58 14.10 -4.67
N SER A 92 7.59 13.00 -3.92
CA SER A 92 8.22 12.95 -2.61
C SER A 92 9.68 12.55 -2.79
N VAL A 93 10.63 13.39 -2.41
CA VAL A 93 12.07 13.06 -2.43
C VAL A 93 12.52 12.67 -1.03
N ILE A 94 13.21 11.53 -0.91
CA ILE A 94 13.82 11.08 0.34
C ILE A 94 15.29 10.77 0.12
N GLN A 95 16.08 10.97 1.17
CA GLN A 95 17.47 10.51 1.21
C GLN A 95 17.51 9.00 1.53
N LYS A 96 18.42 8.26 0.90
CA LYS A 96 18.69 6.85 1.23
C LYS A 96 19.04 6.66 2.71
N PRO A 97 18.74 5.49 3.31
CA PRO A 97 18.15 4.30 2.68
C PRO A 97 16.62 4.32 2.65
N LEU A 98 16.03 3.64 1.66
CA LEU A 98 14.60 3.35 1.71
C LEU A 98 14.31 2.33 2.82
N THR A 99 13.44 2.71 3.75
CA THR A 99 12.95 1.79 4.79
C THR A 99 11.57 1.25 4.41
N TYR A 100 11.21 0.10 5.00
CA TYR A 100 9.89 -0.51 4.83
C TYR A 100 8.77 0.49 5.13
N LYS A 101 8.85 1.16 6.29
CA LYS A 101 7.86 2.16 6.70
C LYS A 101 7.66 3.27 5.65
N ILE A 102 8.74 3.80 5.08
CA ILE A 102 8.64 4.91 4.11
C ILE A 102 7.98 4.46 2.81
N LEU A 103 8.33 3.27 2.31
CA LEU A 103 7.70 2.71 1.11
C LEU A 103 6.20 2.48 1.33
N PHE A 104 5.83 1.96 2.50
CA PHE A 104 4.47 1.62 2.86
C PHE A 104 3.61 2.88 3.09
N ASP A 105 4.13 3.87 3.83
CA ASP A 105 3.49 5.17 3.99
C ASP A 105 3.28 5.89 2.65
N PHE A 106 4.17 5.68 1.68
CA PHE A 106 4.02 6.22 0.34
C PHE A 106 2.91 5.53 -0.46
N ILE A 107 2.85 4.19 -0.44
CA ILE A 107 1.78 3.41 -1.10
C ILE A 107 0.40 3.78 -0.51
N ALA A 108 0.35 3.99 0.82
CA ALA A 108 -0.85 4.38 1.53
C ALA A 108 -1.46 5.70 1.03
N LYS A 109 -0.68 6.61 0.41
CA LYS A 109 -1.18 7.93 -0.02
C LYS A 109 -2.31 7.87 -1.07
N LYS A 110 -2.43 6.77 -1.82
CA LYS A 110 -3.51 6.61 -2.82
C LYS A 110 -4.69 5.77 -2.34
N SER A 111 -4.50 4.98 -1.30
CA SER A 111 -5.56 4.15 -0.70
C SER A 111 -6.38 5.00 0.25
N ILE A 112 -7.07 6.03 -0.25
CA ILE A 112 -7.85 6.93 0.59
C ILE A 112 -9.06 6.15 1.12
N ILE A 113 -9.14 5.98 2.44
CA ILE A 113 -10.39 5.55 3.09
C ILE A 113 -11.41 6.68 2.99
N SER A 114 -12.68 6.31 2.80
CA SER A 114 -13.79 7.27 2.73
C SER A 114 -14.65 7.14 3.98
N ASP A 115 -14.97 8.28 4.58
CA ASP A 115 -15.90 8.34 5.71
C ASP A 115 -17.37 8.38 5.27
N ALA A 116 -17.66 8.43 3.96
CA ALA A 116 -19.02 8.66 3.45
C ALA A 116 -20.01 7.59 3.90
N THR A 117 -19.58 6.33 4.01
CA THR A 117 -20.43 5.26 4.53
C THR A 117 -20.60 5.38 6.05
N LEU A 118 -19.55 5.74 6.80
CA LEU A 118 -19.64 6.02 8.24
C LEU A 118 -20.58 7.20 8.53
N GLU A 119 -20.49 8.29 7.78
CA GLU A 119 -21.35 9.47 7.89
C GLU A 119 -22.83 9.11 7.67
N LYS A 120 -23.12 8.24 6.70
CA LYS A 120 -24.48 7.74 6.45
C LYS A 120 -25.02 6.94 7.63
N TYR A 121 -24.20 6.08 8.23
CA TYR A 121 -24.60 5.31 9.42
C TYR A 121 -24.79 6.18 10.65
N ALA A 122 -23.93 7.18 10.82
CA ALA A 122 -23.99 8.12 11.93
C ALA A 122 -25.07 9.21 11.78
N MET A 123 -25.72 9.30 10.61
CA MET A 123 -26.64 10.40 10.28
C MET A 123 -25.99 11.78 10.49
N GLY A 124 -24.66 11.88 10.28
CA GLY A 124 -23.88 13.10 10.50
C GLY A 124 -23.50 13.40 11.96
N ASP A 125 -23.74 12.49 12.91
CA ASP A 125 -23.28 12.64 14.30
C ASP A 125 -21.77 12.39 14.42
N GLN A 126 -21.00 13.45 14.65
CA GLN A 126 -19.54 13.38 14.71
C GLN A 126 -19.03 12.53 15.89
N ASP A 127 -19.66 12.61 17.07
CA ASP A 127 -19.22 11.83 18.24
C ASP A 127 -19.40 10.33 17.98
N PHE A 128 -20.47 9.97 17.26
CA PHE A 128 -20.71 8.59 16.84
C PHE A 128 -19.76 8.12 15.73
N ILE A 129 -19.40 8.99 14.78
CA ILE A 129 -18.36 8.72 13.77
C ILE A 129 -17.03 8.42 14.45
N ASP A 130 -16.62 9.27 15.41
CA ASP A 130 -15.35 9.12 16.11
C ASP A 130 -15.32 7.83 16.95
N GLN A 131 -16.44 7.47 17.59
CA GLN A 131 -16.58 6.18 18.27
C GLN A 131 -16.46 4.99 17.31
N MET A 132 -17.10 5.05 16.14
CA MET A 132 -16.97 3.99 15.12
C MET A 132 -15.53 3.88 14.63
N LYS A 133 -14.87 5.00 14.34
CA LYS A 133 -13.44 5.00 13.94
C LYS A 133 -12.57 4.38 15.02
N GLN A 134 -12.78 4.73 16.28
CA GLN A 134 -12.04 4.17 17.41
C GLN A 134 -12.22 2.65 17.52
N LEU A 135 -13.45 2.15 17.36
CA LEU A 135 -13.72 0.71 17.34
C LEU A 135 -13.03 0.01 16.16
N ILE A 136 -13.02 0.63 14.98
CA ILE A 136 -12.31 0.08 13.81
C ILE A 136 -10.80 0.05 14.06
N ILE A 137 -10.22 1.11 14.65
CA ILE A 137 -8.80 1.18 15.03
C ILE A 137 -8.44 0.03 15.97
N GLU A 138 -9.20 -0.15 17.05
CA GLU A 138 -8.95 -1.20 18.05
C GLU A 138 -9.03 -2.61 17.44
N GLU A 139 -10.04 -2.87 16.60
CA GLU A 139 -10.15 -4.15 15.91
C GLU A 139 -9.00 -4.37 14.92
N PHE A 140 -8.56 -3.34 14.19
CA PHE A 140 -7.44 -3.42 13.26
C PHE A 140 -6.13 -3.74 13.98
N GLU A 141 -5.86 -3.10 15.11
CA GLU A 141 -4.70 -3.41 15.95
C GLU A 141 -4.71 -4.86 16.44
N ASP A 142 -5.87 -5.32 16.95
CA ASP A 142 -6.04 -6.70 17.43
C ASP A 142 -5.82 -7.73 16.31
N ASN A 143 -6.31 -7.44 15.10
CA ASN A 143 -6.13 -8.30 13.93
C ASN A 143 -4.66 -8.36 13.48
N LEU A 144 -3.94 -7.23 13.47
CA LEU A 144 -2.51 -7.17 13.14
C LEU A 144 -1.66 -7.97 14.13
N GLU A 145 -2.03 -7.98 15.41
CA GLU A 145 -1.34 -8.79 16.42
C GLU A 145 -1.64 -10.29 16.27
N LYS A 146 -2.91 -10.65 16.12
CA LYS A 146 -3.36 -12.04 16.23
C LYS A 146 -3.18 -12.87 14.96
N ILE A 147 -3.55 -12.34 13.80
CA ILE A 147 -3.56 -13.13 12.55
C ILE A 147 -2.19 -13.73 12.22
N PRO A 148 -1.04 -13.02 12.34
CA PRO A 148 0.27 -13.62 12.10
C PRO A 148 0.58 -14.82 13.00
N SER A 149 0.15 -14.77 14.26
CA SER A 149 0.31 -15.89 15.19
C SER A 149 -0.54 -17.09 14.77
N TYR A 150 -1.76 -16.86 14.28
CA TYR A 150 -2.64 -17.90 13.77
C TYR A 150 -2.15 -18.53 12.47
N LEU A 151 -1.54 -17.74 11.58
CA LEU A 151 -0.86 -18.26 10.39
C LEU A 151 0.29 -19.20 10.77
N THR A 152 1.12 -18.78 11.72
CA THR A 152 2.27 -19.58 12.20
C THR A 152 1.83 -20.88 12.88
N ALA A 153 0.72 -20.83 13.62
CA ALA A 153 0.12 -21.98 14.28
C ALA A 153 -0.78 -22.82 13.37
N GLU A 154 -0.88 -22.49 12.07
CA GLU A 154 -1.79 -23.10 11.09
C GLU A 154 -3.26 -23.15 11.54
N ASN A 155 -3.68 -22.20 12.38
CA ASN A 155 -5.05 -22.08 12.86
C ASN A 155 -5.95 -21.33 11.86
N PHE A 156 -6.20 -21.94 10.70
CA PHE A 156 -6.96 -21.31 9.61
C PHE A 156 -8.43 -21.04 9.95
N LYS A 157 -8.98 -21.69 10.98
CA LYS A 157 -10.33 -21.37 11.49
C LYS A 157 -10.34 -20.00 12.16
N ALA A 158 -9.31 -19.67 12.93
CA ALA A 158 -9.17 -18.35 13.53
C ALA A 158 -8.92 -17.29 12.44
N VAL A 159 -8.00 -17.55 11.51
CA VAL A 159 -7.76 -16.66 10.35
C VAL A 159 -9.05 -16.37 9.60
N LYS A 160 -9.85 -17.40 9.29
CA LYS A 160 -11.18 -17.24 8.68
C LYS A 160 -12.09 -16.31 9.50
N SER A 161 -12.22 -16.56 10.80
CA SER A 161 -13.06 -15.74 11.68
C SER A 161 -12.64 -14.28 11.69
N ASN A 162 -11.34 -14.01 11.71
CA ASN A 162 -10.79 -12.67 11.66
C ASN A 162 -11.04 -11.99 10.30
N MET A 163 -10.89 -12.71 9.18
CA MET A 163 -11.25 -12.19 7.85
C MET A 163 -12.72 -11.83 7.78
N HIS A 164 -13.60 -12.66 8.34
CA HIS A 164 -15.04 -12.37 8.39
C HIS A 164 -15.35 -11.05 9.11
N GLN A 165 -14.63 -10.77 10.21
CA GLN A 165 -14.76 -9.51 10.93
C GLN A 165 -14.29 -8.32 10.08
N LEU A 166 -13.14 -8.44 9.41
CA LEU A 166 -12.55 -7.38 8.59
C LEU A 166 -13.43 -6.98 7.39
N ILE A 167 -14.21 -7.90 6.81
CA ILE A 167 -15.11 -7.62 5.68
C ILE A 167 -16.02 -6.41 5.97
N GLY A 168 -16.67 -6.39 7.14
CA GLY A 168 -17.58 -5.30 7.49
C GLY A 168 -16.88 -3.95 7.60
N LYS A 169 -15.61 -3.95 8.01
CA LYS A 169 -14.83 -2.74 8.28
C LYS A 169 -14.33 -2.15 6.97
N PHE A 170 -13.82 -2.98 6.08
CA PHE A 170 -13.48 -2.55 4.72
C PHE A 170 -14.69 -2.02 3.95
N ALA A 171 -15.88 -2.60 4.15
CA ALA A 171 -17.10 -2.04 3.57
C ALA A 171 -17.41 -0.64 4.13
N MET A 172 -17.28 -0.45 5.45
CA MET A 172 -17.51 0.86 6.10
C MET A 172 -16.52 1.94 5.65
N LEU A 173 -15.26 1.55 5.38
CA LEU A 173 -14.20 2.44 4.90
C LEU A 173 -14.13 2.56 3.36
N GLU A 174 -15.08 1.93 2.66
CA GLU A 174 -15.17 1.88 1.19
C GLU A 174 -13.91 1.31 0.50
N MET A 175 -13.23 0.38 1.17
CA MET A 175 -12.07 -0.35 0.65
C MET A 175 -12.51 -1.62 -0.11
N GLU A 176 -13.10 -1.44 -1.29
CA GLU A 176 -13.76 -2.50 -2.07
C GLU A 176 -12.86 -3.71 -2.37
N GLU A 177 -11.60 -3.48 -2.75
CA GLU A 177 -10.65 -4.55 -3.06
C GLU A 177 -10.28 -5.38 -1.81
N ALA A 178 -10.00 -4.72 -0.69
CA ALA A 178 -9.70 -5.38 0.59
C ALA A 178 -10.91 -6.16 1.11
N HIS A 179 -12.12 -5.61 0.93
CA HIS A 179 -13.39 -6.26 1.25
C HIS A 179 -13.59 -7.54 0.42
N ASP A 180 -13.40 -7.49 -0.89
CA ASP A 180 -13.59 -8.63 -1.78
C ASP A 180 -12.53 -9.70 -1.56
N LEU A 181 -11.30 -9.30 -1.31
CA LEU A 181 -10.21 -10.21 -0.97
C LEU A 181 -10.48 -10.92 0.37
N SER A 182 -10.92 -10.18 1.38
CA SER A 182 -11.32 -10.75 2.68
C SER A 182 -12.46 -11.77 2.54
N LYS A 183 -13.43 -11.52 1.64
CA LYS A 183 -14.49 -12.49 1.29
C LYS A 183 -13.96 -13.75 0.62
N SER A 184 -12.98 -13.62 -0.28
CA SER A 184 -12.33 -14.77 -0.90
C SER A 184 -11.67 -15.65 0.16
N ILE A 185 -10.86 -15.04 1.03
CA ILE A 185 -10.12 -15.75 2.08
C ILE A 185 -11.10 -16.43 3.05
N ASP A 186 -12.13 -15.73 3.54
CA ASP A 186 -13.15 -16.29 4.45
C ASP A 186 -13.82 -17.56 3.88
N ARG A 187 -14.02 -17.60 2.56
CA ARG A 187 -14.62 -18.76 1.87
C ARG A 187 -13.63 -19.90 1.67
N ASN A 188 -12.37 -19.58 1.37
CA ASN A 188 -11.44 -20.54 0.77
C ASN A 188 -10.29 -20.99 1.68
N ILE A 189 -9.89 -20.22 2.70
CA ILE A 189 -8.68 -20.48 3.51
C ILE A 189 -8.63 -21.86 4.17
N LEU A 190 -9.78 -22.47 4.45
CA LEU A 190 -9.87 -23.82 5.01
C LEU A 190 -9.61 -24.94 3.97
N ASN A 191 -9.84 -24.64 2.69
CA ASN A 191 -9.78 -25.59 1.59
C ASN A 191 -8.51 -25.41 0.74
N ASP A 192 -8.03 -24.17 0.59
CA ASP A 192 -6.85 -23.83 -0.20
C ASP A 192 -5.97 -22.79 0.52
N SER A 193 -5.39 -23.20 1.65
CA SER A 193 -4.54 -22.30 2.43
C SER A 193 -3.28 -21.85 1.69
N LYS A 194 -2.73 -22.67 0.79
CA LYS A 194 -1.51 -22.33 0.05
C LYS A 194 -1.70 -21.12 -0.86
N THR A 195 -2.85 -21.04 -1.54
CA THR A 195 -3.18 -19.90 -2.40
C THR A 195 -3.65 -18.69 -1.60
N GLU A 196 -4.34 -18.91 -0.48
CA GLU A 196 -4.97 -17.83 0.29
C GLU A 196 -4.04 -17.16 1.34
N ILE A 197 -2.99 -17.83 1.82
CA ILE A 197 -2.01 -17.21 2.77
C ILE A 197 -1.41 -15.90 2.21
N PRO A 198 -0.94 -15.84 0.94
CA PRO A 198 -0.51 -14.57 0.34
C PRO A 198 -1.59 -13.47 0.38
N HIS A 199 -2.86 -13.83 0.19
CA HIS A 199 -3.97 -12.88 0.25
C HIS A 199 -4.22 -12.38 1.68
N VAL A 200 -4.03 -13.22 2.70
CA VAL A 200 -4.10 -12.79 4.11
C VAL A 200 -3.07 -11.70 4.38
N HIS A 201 -1.84 -11.84 3.89
CA HIS A 201 -0.82 -10.80 4.04
C HIS A 201 -1.19 -9.49 3.33
N HIS A 202 -1.87 -9.57 2.17
CA HIS A 202 -2.40 -8.38 1.49
C HIS A 202 -3.45 -7.68 2.34
N VAL A 203 -4.41 -8.44 2.89
CA VAL A 203 -5.42 -7.87 3.78
C VAL A 203 -4.79 -7.20 5.01
N LEU A 204 -3.77 -7.83 5.63
CA LEU A 204 -3.07 -7.21 6.76
C LEU A 204 -2.36 -5.91 6.38
N PHE A 205 -1.81 -5.83 5.18
CA PHE A 205 -1.24 -4.59 4.67
C PHE A 205 -2.30 -3.50 4.48
N ASP A 206 -3.46 -3.85 3.94
CA ASP A 206 -4.59 -2.90 3.83
C ASP A 206 -5.07 -2.42 5.21
N VAL A 207 -5.04 -3.30 6.21
CA VAL A 207 -5.30 -2.93 7.61
C VAL A 207 -4.28 -1.90 8.12
N GLU A 208 -2.98 -2.11 7.89
CA GLU A 208 -1.94 -1.14 8.30
C GLU A 208 -2.13 0.24 7.65
N ILE A 209 -2.47 0.25 6.36
CA ILE A 209 -2.77 1.48 5.62
C ILE A 209 -3.96 2.21 6.24
N ALA A 210 -5.07 1.50 6.42
CA ALA A 210 -6.29 2.08 6.96
C ALA A 210 -6.08 2.60 8.39
N LEU A 211 -5.34 1.86 9.21
CA LEU A 211 -4.97 2.26 10.57
C LEU A 211 -4.15 3.56 10.59
N SER A 212 -3.15 3.68 9.70
CA SER A 212 -2.31 4.88 9.59
C SER A 212 -3.13 6.12 9.22
N GLN A 213 -4.17 5.95 8.40
CA GLN A 213 -5.04 7.05 7.98
C GLN A 213 -6.07 7.42 9.06
N LEU A 214 -6.74 6.43 9.66
CA LEU A 214 -7.68 6.64 10.76
C LEU A 214 -7.04 7.37 11.94
N LYS A 215 -5.80 7.00 12.31
CA LYS A 215 -5.06 7.67 13.39
C LYS A 215 -4.61 9.10 13.06
N ARG A 216 -4.64 9.51 11.80
CA ARG A 216 -4.35 10.90 11.39
C ARG A 216 -5.62 11.75 11.32
N SER A 217 -6.79 11.13 11.23
CA SER A 217 -8.08 11.80 11.10
C SER A 217 -8.93 11.75 12.37
N ALA A 218 -8.53 10.97 13.37
CA ALA A 218 -9.00 11.01 14.76
C ALA A 218 -8.17 12.00 15.60
#